data_AF-A0A847Z8A6-F1
#
_entry.id   AF-A0A847Z8A6-F1
#
_cell.length_a   1.000
_cell.length_b   1.000
_cell.length_c   1.000
_cell.angle_alpha   90.00
_cell.angle_beta   90.00
_cell.angle_gamma   90.00
#
_symmetry.space_group_name_H-M   'P 1'
#
loop_
_entity.id
_entity.type
_entity.pdbx_description
1 polymer ?
#
loop_
_entity_poly.entity_id
_entity_poly.type
_entity_poly.pdbx_seq_one_letter_code
_entity_poly.pdbx_strand_id
1 'polypeptide(L)' 'AMFVPPEKQTANCIGCKECEKRCPQGIKISEWMPQIHEKLGKK' A
#
# COMPACT_ATOMS: atom_id res chain seq x y z
N ALA A 1 -12.67 2.77 -12.88
CA ALA A 1 -11.23 2.86 -12.57
C ALA A 1 -11.13 3.41 -11.16
N MET A 2 -10.41 2.75 -10.25
CA MET A 2 -10.22 3.28 -8.91
C MET A 2 -9.27 4.47 -9.03
N PHE A 3 -9.78 5.69 -8.87
CA PHE A 3 -8.98 6.91 -8.97
C PHE A 3 -8.19 7.09 -7.68
N VAL A 4 -7.05 6.39 -7.58
CA VAL A 4 -6.05 6.66 -6.54
C VAL A 4 -5.07 7.69 -7.13
N PRO A 5 -4.91 8.87 -6.49
CA PRO A 5 -3.96 9.89 -6.94
C PRO A 5 -2.55 9.30 -7.11
N PRO A 6 -1.76 9.74 -8.11
CA PRO A 6 -0.43 9.18 -8.39
C PRO A 6 0.46 9.11 -7.16
N GLU A 7 0.44 10.14 -6.31
CA GLU A 7 1.22 10.23 -5.06
C GLU A 7 0.82 9.16 -4.02
N LYS A 8 -0.45 8.71 -4.04
CA LYS A 8 -0.99 7.73 -3.07
C LYS A 8 -1.02 6.31 -3.60
N GLN A 9 -0.46 6.05 -4.77
CA GLN A 9 -0.42 4.71 -5.33
C GLN A 9 0.52 3.80 -4.52
N THR A 10 0.19 2.51 -4.49
CA THR A 10 0.97 1.50 -3.77
C THR A 10 2.40 1.35 -4.30
N ALA A 11 2.65 1.76 -5.55
CA ALA A 11 3.97 1.86 -6.16
C ALA A 11 4.93 2.78 -5.38
N ASN A 12 4.40 3.80 -4.68
CA ASN A 12 5.21 4.75 -3.90
C ASN A 12 5.44 4.30 -2.46
N CYS A 13 5.03 3.09 -2.08
CA CYS A 13 5.31 2.58 -0.76
C CYS A 13 6.83 2.40 -0.57
N ILE A 14 7.41 3.10 0.40
CA ILE A 14 8.84 3.02 0.75
C ILE A 14 9.14 2.09 1.94
N GLY A 15 8.14 1.35 2.43
CA GLY A 15 8.34 0.42 3.56
C GLY A 15 8.62 1.12 4.91
N CYS A 16 8.13 2.34 5.13
CA CYS A 16 8.35 3.08 6.39
C CYS A 16 7.65 2.47 7.63
N LYS A 17 6.68 1.57 7.41
CA LYS A 17 5.89 0.87 8.45
C LYS A 17 5.04 1.77 9.35
N GLU A 18 4.85 3.05 9.01
CA GLU A 18 3.99 3.94 9.80
C GLU A 18 2.52 3.47 9.80
N CYS A 19 2.04 2.95 8.66
CA CYS A 19 0.70 2.40 8.53
C CYS A 19 0.42 1.25 9.52
N GLU A 20 1.43 0.43 9.83
CA GLU A 20 1.29 -0.70 10.75
C GLU A 20 1.12 -0.23 12.20
N LYS A 21 1.87 0.80 12.61
CA LYS A 21 1.74 1.42 13.95
C LYS A 21 0.35 2.01 14.19
N ARG A 22 -0.32 2.45 13.12
CA ARG A 22 -1.67 3.04 13.16
C ARG A 22 -2.78 1.99 13.01
N CYS A 23 -2.45 0.75 12.64
CA CYS A 23 -3.45 -0.26 12.34
C CYS A 23 -4.01 -0.87 13.64
N PRO A 24 -5.30 -0.63 13.98
CA PRO A 24 -5.89 -1.17 15.21
C PRO A 24 -6.05 -2.70 15.18
N GLN A 25 -5.94 -3.30 13.99
CA GLN A 25 -6.08 -4.74 13.77
C GLN A 25 -4.71 -5.45 13.65
N GLY A 26 -3.60 -4.74 13.79
CA GLY A 26 -2.25 -5.33 13.72
C GLY A 26 -1.87 -5.90 12.34
N ILE A 27 -2.47 -5.39 11.27
CA ILE A 27 -2.20 -5.87 9.91
C ILE A 27 -0.82 -5.36 9.45
N LYS A 28 -0.04 -6.25 8.86
CA LYS A 28 1.29 -5.95 8.29
C LYS A 28 1.20 -5.30 6.91
N ILE A 29 0.57 -4.12 6.86
CA ILE A 29 0.23 -3.42 5.61
C ILE A 29 1.46 -3.24 4.70
N SER A 30 2.65 -2.98 5.25
CA SER A 30 3.84 -2.73 4.44
C SER A 30 4.27 -3.96 3.63
N GLU A 31 4.02 -5.17 4.14
CA GLU A 31 4.32 -6.44 3.46
C GLU A 31 3.33 -6.73 2.32
N TRP A 32 2.11 -6.19 2.40
CA TRP A 32 1.08 -6.36 1.37
C TRP A 32 1.22 -5.38 0.21
N MET A 33 1.77 -4.18 0.45
CA MET A 33 1.90 -3.14 -0.58
C MET A 33 2.56 -3.59 -1.89
N PRO A 34 3.69 -4.33 -1.91
CA PRO A 34 4.26 -4.82 -3.18
C PRO A 34 3.33 -5.77 -3.92
N GLN A 35 2.63 -6.66 -3.20
CA GLN A 35 1.67 -7.61 -3.77
C GLN A 35 0.44 -6.90 -4.34
N ILE A 36 -0.04 -5.85 -3.66
CA ILE A 36 -1.14 -5.02 -4.12
C ILE A 36 -0.72 -4.25 -5.38
N HIS A 37 0.47 -3.67 -5.40
CA HIS A 37 0.99 -3.00 -6.59
C HIS A 37 1.08 -3.95 -7.79
N GLU A 38 1.59 -5.16 -7.58
CA GLU A 38 1.69 -6.17 -8.64
C GLU A 38 0.31 -6.60 -9.17
N LYS A 39 -0.63 -6.92 -8.27
CA LYS A 39 -1.91 -7.52 -8.65
C LYS A 39 -2.96 -6.50 -9.10
N LEU A 40 -2.94 -5.30 -8.54
CA LEU A 40 -3.98 -4.29 -8.72
C LEU A 40 -3.47 -2.96 -9.30
N GLY A 41 -2.15 -2.72 -9.28
CA GLY A 41 -1.53 -1.48 -9.77
C GLY A 41 -1.17 -1.49 -11.26
N LYS A 42 -1.18 -2.66 -11.92
CA LYS A 42 -0.98 -2.78 -13.37
C LYS A 42 -2.34 -2.74 -14.07
N LYS A 43 -2.70 -1.60 -14.64
CA LYS A 43 -3.71 -1.51 -15.70
C LYS A 43 -3.28 -0.53 -16.75
#